data_AF-A0A2V2ERU2-F1
#
_entry.id   AF-A0A2V2ERU2-F1
#
_cell.length_a   1.000
_cell.length_b   1.000
_cell.length_c   1.000
_cell.angle_alpha   90.00
_cell.angle_beta   90.00
_cell.angle_gamma   90.00
#
_symmetry.space_group_name_H-M   'P 1'
#
loop_
_entity.id
_entity.type
_entity.pdbx_description
1 polymer ?
#
loop_
_entity_poly.entity_id
_entity_poly.type
_entity_poly.pdbx_seq_one_letter_code
_entity_poly.pdbx_strand_id
1 'polypeptide(L)' 'MRFVKTGDRALPVIAVGCMALSQLDKKGCEQFIGKAYERGLNFYDHADIYGGGACE' A
#
# COMPACT_ATOMS: atom_id res chain seq x y z
N MET A 1 -4.23 -11.54 11.15
CA MET A 1 -3.33 -10.39 10.91
C MET A 1 -2.55 -10.11 12.19
N ARG A 2 -1.23 -9.95 12.12
CA ARG A 2 -0.40 -9.55 13.29
C ARG A 2 -0.06 -8.07 13.16
N PHE A 3 -0.01 -7.37 14.28
CA PHE A 3 0.33 -5.94 14.34
C PHE A 3 1.60 -5.71 15.17
N VAL A 4 2.30 -4.62 14.86
CA VAL A 4 3.43 -4.08 15.61
C VAL A 4 3.12 -2.63 15.99
N LYS A 5 3.56 -2.21 17.18
CA LYS A 5 3.40 -0.83 17.64
C LYS A 5 4.55 0.02 17.07
N THR A 6 4.20 1.07 16.34
CA THR A 6 5.12 2.08 15.80
C THR A 6 4.64 3.44 16.27
N GLY A 7 5.32 4.02 17.26
CA GLY A 7 4.83 5.20 17.98
C GLY A 7 3.48 4.92 18.63
N ASP A 8 2.49 5.78 18.36
CA ASP A 8 1.12 5.65 18.88
C ASP A 8 0.19 4.83 17.96
N ARG A 9 0.72 4.24 16.88
CA ARG A 9 -0.04 3.47 15.90
C ARG A 9 0.25 1.98 16.00
N ALA A 10 -0.77 1.16 15.76
CA ALA A 10 -0.61 -0.27 15.52
C ALA A 10 -0.66 -0.50 13.99
N LEU A 11 0.46 -0.94 13.42
CA LEU A 11 0.59 -1.21 11.99
C LEU A 11 0.61 -2.73 11.75
N PRO A 12 0.03 -3.24 10.65
CA PRO A 12 0.20 -4.64 10.27
C PRO A 12 1.69 -4.94 10.07
N VAL A 13 2.13 -6.16 10.41
CA VAL A 13 3.54 -6.57 10.21
C VAL A 13 3.91 -6.73 8.73
N ILE A 14 2.97 -6.50 7.81
CA ILE A 14 3.14 -6.50 6.38
C ILE A 14 2.71 -5.13 5.87
N ALA A 15 3.59 -4.45 5.15
CA ALA A 15 3.30 -3.24 4.40
C ALA A 15 2.99 -3.59 2.94
N VAL A 16 2.17 -2.77 2.29
CA VAL A 16 1.82 -2.87 0.87
C VAL A 16 2.69 -1.87 0.11
N GLY A 17 3.67 -2.34 -0.66
CA GLY A 17 4.52 -1.48 -1.48
C GLY A 17 3.80 -0.98 -2.74
N CYS A 18 3.85 0.32 -2.98
CA CYS A 18 3.19 0.97 -4.11
C CYS A 18 4.12 1.32 -5.29
N MET A 19 5.39 0.93 -5.25
CA MET A 19 6.39 1.28 -6.28
C MET A 19 5.98 0.87 -7.72
N ALA A 20 5.24 -0.23 -7.88
CA ALA A 20 4.84 -0.76 -9.18
C ALA A 20 3.42 -0.36 -9.63
N LEU A 21 2.72 0.53 -8.89
CA LEU A 21 1.35 0.93 -9.25
C LEU A 21 1.24 1.53 -10.65
N SER A 22 2.27 2.24 -11.11
CA SER A 22 2.32 2.82 -12.46
C SER A 22 2.31 1.79 -13.60
N GLN A 23 2.50 0.49 -13.31
CA GLN A 23 2.39 -0.59 -14.29
C GLN A 23 0.95 -1.11 -14.44
N LEU A 24 0.03 -0.68 -13.57
CA LEU A 24 -1.37 -1.05 -13.60
C LEU A 24 -2.20 0.11 -14.19
N ASP A 25 -3.33 -0.23 -14.79
CA ASP A 25 -4.35 0.78 -15.06
C ASP A 25 -5.11 1.14 -13.78
N LYS A 26 -5.95 2.18 -13.84
CA LYS A 26 -6.72 2.66 -12.69
C LYS A 26 -7.50 1.53 -12.01
N LYS A 27 -8.14 0.67 -12.81
CA LYS A 27 -8.92 -0.47 -12.31
C LYS A 27 -8.03 -1.50 -11.60
N GLY A 28 -6.85 -1.79 -12.15
CA GLY A 28 -5.85 -2.65 -11.54
C GLY A 28 -5.36 -2.10 -10.19
N CYS A 29 -5.10 -0.79 -10.11
CA CYS A 29 -4.75 -0.13 -8.85
C CYS A 29 -5.87 -0.24 -7.81
N GLU A 30 -7.11 0.08 -8.19
CA GLU A 30 -8.29 -0.03 -7.31
C GLU A 30 -8.47 -1.46 -6.79
N GLN A 31 -8.29 -2.46 -7.66
CA GLN A 31 -8.37 -3.87 -7.27
C GLN A 31 -7.22 -4.27 -6.34
N PHE A 32 -5.99 -3.87 -6.62
CA PHE A 32 -4.82 -4.19 -5.79
C PHE A 32 -4.98 -3.61 -4.38
N ILE A 33 -5.28 -2.31 -4.28
CA ILE A 33 -5.49 -1.60 -3.02
C ILE A 33 -6.71 -2.21 -2.28
N GLY A 34 -7.83 -2.39 -2.97
CA GLY A 34 -9.04 -2.95 -2.38
C GLY A 34 -8.83 -4.35 -1.82
N LYS A 35 -8.12 -5.23 -2.56
CA LYS A 35 -7.80 -6.59 -2.08
C LYS A 35 -6.82 -6.62 -0.92
N ALA A 36 -5.89 -5.68 -0.86
CA ALA A 36 -5.02 -5.53 0.31
C ALA A 36 -5.84 -5.12 1.54
N TYR A 37 -6.73 -4.14 1.38
CA TYR A 37 -7.61 -3.66 2.44
C TYR A 37 -8.58 -4.75 2.94
N GLU A 38 -9.23 -5.50 2.05
CA GLU A 38 -10.10 -6.64 2.40
C GLU A 38 -9.36 -7.69 3.27
N ARG A 39 -8.04 -7.82 3.10
CA ARG A 39 -7.20 -8.74 3.88
C ARG A 39 -6.74 -8.15 5.21
N GLY A 40 -7.10 -6.90 5.53
CA GLY A 40 -6.73 -6.20 6.75
C GLY A 40 -5.38 -5.46 6.68
N LEU A 41 -4.85 -5.26 5.47
CA LEU A 41 -3.64 -4.45 5.26
C LEU A 41 -4.04 -2.99 5.08
N ASN A 42 -3.63 -2.15 6.03
CA ASN A 42 -3.91 -0.71 6.03
C ASN A 42 -2.63 0.14 6.16
N PHE A 43 -1.46 -0.45 5.89
CA PHE A 43 -0.18 0.24 5.84
C PHE A 43 0.39 0.14 4.43
N TYR A 44 0.39 1.28 3.73
CA TYR A 44 0.84 1.41 2.35
C TYR A 44 2.14 2.21 2.34
N ASP A 45 3.16 1.65 1.71
CA ASP A 45 4.47 2.27 1.55
C ASP A 45 4.52 3.05 0.25
N HIS A 46 4.94 4.31 0.34
CA HIS A 46 4.98 5.23 -0.78
C HIS A 46 6.22 6.13 -0.76
N ALA A 47 6.57 6.66 -1.93
CA ALA A 47 7.58 7.68 -2.10
C ALA A 47 7.25 8.57 -3.31
N ASP A 48 7.64 9.84 -3.23
CA ASP A 48 7.50 10.86 -4.28
C ASP A 48 8.07 10.41 -5.64
N ILE A 49 9.19 9.68 -5.64
CA ILE A 49 9.86 9.21 -6.85
C ILE A 49 9.24 7.94 -7.48
N TYR A 50 8.30 7.27 -6.81
CA TYR A 50 7.70 6.04 -7.36
C TYR A 50 6.93 6.33 -8.65
N GLY A 51 7.29 5.63 -9.73
CA GLY A 51 6.73 5.87 -11.06
C GLY A 51 6.99 7.29 -11.60
N GLY A 52 7.99 8.00 -11.08
CA GLY A 52 8.22 9.42 -11.40
C GLY A 52 7.09 10.33 -10.89
N GLY A 53 6.48 9.99 -9.76
CA GLY A 53 5.33 10.68 -9.18
C GLY A 53 3.97 10.10 -9.59
N ALA A 54 3.93 9.17 -10.54
CA ALA A 54 2.67 8.60 -11.05
C ALA A 54 2.00 7.61 -10.10
N CYS A 55 2.70 7.16 -9.05
CA CYS A 55 2.15 6.19 -8.10
C CYS A 55 1.42 6.84 -6.90
N GLU A 56 1.51 8.17 -6.69
CA GLU A 56 0.71 8.90 -5.68
C GLU A 56 -0.79 8.87 -6.01
#